data_AF-A0A502CL17-F1
#
_entry.id   AF-A0A502CL17-F1
#
_cell.length_a   1.000
_cell.length_b   1.000
_cell.length_c   1.000
_cell.angle_alpha   90.00
_cell.angle_beta   90.00
_cell.angle_gamma   90.00
#
_symmetry.space_group_name_H-M   'P 1'
#
loop_
_entity.id
_entity.type
_entity.pdbx_description
1 polymer ?
#
loop_
_entity_poly.entity_id
_entity_poly.type
_entity_poly.pdbx_seq_one_letter_code
_entity_poly.pdbx_strand_id
1 'polypeptide(L)'
;MTTKSYRQAAREAVGRYHESQLALLVQRVDDAIDRFRGGELDAFDVDQVLFQYSRAAKELWKFCNLGDPELAANIILERPVVDWWERGAPRKR
;
A
#
# COMPACT_ATOMS: atom_id res chain seq x y z
N MET A 1 -10.35 18.38 -24.15
CA MET A 1 -9.17 18.17 -23.28
C MET A 1 -8.21 17.26 -24.04
N THR A 2 -6.91 17.60 -24.07
CA THR A 2 -5.91 16.80 -24.82
C THR A 2 -5.54 15.53 -24.04
N THR A 3 -5.23 14.44 -24.75
CA THR A 3 -4.79 13.16 -24.17
C THR A 3 -3.62 13.31 -23.17
N LYS A 4 -2.73 14.27 -23.43
CA LYS A 4 -1.63 14.63 -22.52
C LYS A 4 -2.11 15.12 -21.14
N SER A 5 -3.18 15.92 -21.11
CA SER A 5 -3.78 16.42 -19.87
C SER A 5 -4.47 15.31 -19.08
N TYR A 6 -5.12 14.37 -19.77
CA TYR A 6 -5.73 13.20 -19.14
C TYR A 6 -4.69 12.28 -18.49
N ARG A 7 -3.61 11.99 -19.20
CA ARG A 7 -2.51 11.16 -18.69
C ARG A 7 -1.83 11.76 -17.45
N GLN A 8 -1.71 13.09 -17.42
CA GLN A 8 -1.17 13.78 -16.25
C GLN A 8 -2.10 13.68 -15.04
N ALA A 9 -3.40 13.92 -15.24
CA ALA A 9 -4.41 13.75 -14.19
C ALA A 9 -4.45 12.31 -13.65
N ALA A 10 -4.32 11.31 -14.52
CA ALA A 10 -4.24 9.91 -14.12
C ALA A 10 -3.03 9.63 -13.22
N ARG A 11 -1.85 10.16 -13.56
CA ARG A 11 -0.64 10.02 -12.72
C ARG A 11 -0.80 10.67 -11.35
N GLU A 12 -1.40 11.86 -11.29
CA GLU A 12 -1.66 12.53 -10.02
C GLU A 12 -2.67 11.78 -9.15
N ALA A 13 -3.71 11.20 -9.76
CA ALA A 13 -4.67 10.36 -9.07
C ALA A 13 -4.00 9.10 -8.48
N VAL A 14 -3.16 8.42 -9.28
CA VAL A 14 -2.38 7.25 -8.82
C VAL A 14 -1.40 7.65 -7.72
N GLY A 15 -0.74 8.82 -7.82
CA GLY A 15 0.17 9.34 -6.80
C GLY A 15 -0.51 9.57 -5.45
N ARG A 16 -1.66 10.27 -5.45
CA ARG A 16 -2.46 10.49 -4.23
C ARG A 16 -2.95 9.18 -3.63
N TYR A 17 -3.39 8.25 -4.47
CA TYR A 17 -3.78 6.91 -4.01
C TYR A 17 -2.59 6.19 -3.35
N HIS A 18 -1.44 6.17 -4.01
CA HIS A 18 -0.23 5.53 -3.50
C HIS A 18 0.17 6.07 -2.12
N GLU A 19 0.21 7.40 -1.96
CA GLU A 19 0.51 8.05 -0.69
C GLU A 19 -0.50 7.67 0.41
N SER A 20 -1.81 7.75 0.10
CA SER A 20 -2.86 7.42 1.06
C SER A 20 -2.79 5.97 1.55
N GLN A 21 -2.54 5.02 0.65
CA GLN A 21 -2.45 3.61 1.00
C GLN A 21 -1.14 3.30 1.73
N LEU A 22 -0.05 3.97 1.39
CA LEU A 22 1.21 3.82 2.09
C LEU A 22 1.11 4.33 3.54
N ALA A 23 0.40 5.43 3.77
CA ALA A 23 0.15 5.94 5.12
C ALA A 23 -0.59 4.91 6.00
N LEU A 24 -1.59 4.22 5.45
CA LEU A 24 -2.30 3.14 6.17
C LEU A 24 -1.37 1.96 6.51
N LEU A 25 -0.44 1.62 5.62
CA LEU A 25 0.55 0.57 5.87
C LEU A 25 1.56 1.00 6.95
N VAL A 26 2.00 2.26 6.93
CA VAL A 26 2.91 2.82 7.95
C VAL A 26 2.22 2.89 9.31
N GLN A 27 0.94 3.26 9.37
CA GLN A 27 0.18 3.29 10.61
C GLN A 27 0.13 1.92 11.30
N ARG A 28 0.00 0.82 10.54
CA ARG A 28 0.06 -0.54 11.11
C ARG A 28 1.43 -0.87 11.72
N VAL A 29 2.51 -0.32 11.17
CA VAL A 29 3.85 -0.46 11.76
C VAL A 29 3.94 0.37 13.03
N ASP A 30 3.44 1.60 13.02
CA ASP A 30 3.40 2.48 14.19
C ASP A 30 2.67 1.82 15.37
N ASP A 31 1.48 1.27 15.12
CA ASP A 31 0.70 0.52 16.10
C ASP A 31 1.51 -0.66 16.69
N ALA A 32 2.26 -1.39 15.86
CA ALA A 32 3.09 -2.51 16.33
C ALA A 32 4.28 -2.05 17.17
N ILE A 33 4.89 -0.92 16.81
CA ILE A 33 5.99 -0.33 17.58
C ILE A 33 5.49 0.16 18.94
N ASP A 34 4.32 0.78 19.01
CA ASP A 34 3.72 1.20 20.28
C ASP A 34 3.37 0.01 21.17
N ARG A 35 2.83 -1.06 20.60
CA ARG A 35 2.58 -2.32 21.34
C ARG A 35 3.87 -2.98 21.83
N PHE A 36 4.94 -2.92 21.04
CA PHE A 36 6.26 -3.38 21.47
C PHE A 36 6.82 -2.56 22.64
N ARG A 37 6.72 -1.22 22.57
CA ARG A 37 7.09 -0.33 23.68
C ARG A 37 6.27 -0.61 24.94
N GLY A 38 5.00 -1.00 24.78
CA GLY A 38 4.11 -1.44 25.86
C GLY A 38 4.39 -2.85 26.39
N GLY A 39 5.28 -3.62 25.75
CA GLY A 39 5.59 -5.00 26.12
C GLY A 39 4.55 -6.04 25.68
N GLU A 40 3.60 -5.67 24.82
CA GLU A 40 2.59 -6.60 24.29
C GLU A 40 3.11 -7.47 23.13
N LEU A 41 4.05 -6.94 22.36
CA LEU A 41 4.71 -7.64 21.27
C LEU A 41 6.18 -7.85 21.64
N ASP A 42 6.72 -9.00 21.27
CA ASP A 42 8.16 -9.20 21.32
C ASP A 42 8.85 -8.75 20.01
N ALA A 43 10.17 -8.87 19.95
CA ALA A 43 10.93 -8.47 18.76
C ALA A 43 10.61 -9.32 17.51
N PHE A 44 10.22 -10.59 17.68
CA PHE A 44 9.85 -11.46 16.56
C PHE A 44 8.47 -11.11 16.01
N ASP A 45 7.53 -10.75 16.88
CA ASP A 45 6.21 -10.27 16.46
C ASP A 45 6.34 -8.98 15.63
N VAL A 46 7.18 -8.03 16.07
CA VAL A 46 7.45 -6.79 15.33
C VAL A 46 8.14 -7.08 14.00
N ASP A 47 9.14 -7.97 13.97
CA ASP A 47 9.80 -8.38 12.74
C ASP A 47 8.81 -8.97 11.73
N GLN A 48 7.84 -9.77 12.19
CA GLN A 48 6.80 -10.31 11.33
C GLN A 48 5.90 -9.20 10.75
N VAL A 49 5.53 -8.20 11.54
CA VAL A 49 4.77 -7.02 11.06
C VAL A 49 5.57 -6.25 10.01
N LEU A 50 6.86 -5.97 10.27
CA LEU A 50 7.74 -5.28 9.33
C LEU A 50 7.93 -6.08 8.03
N PHE A 51 8.03 -7.39 8.13
CA PHE A 51 8.10 -8.27 6.98
C PHE A 51 6.81 -8.21 6.15
N GLN A 52 5.63 -8.28 6.77
CA GLN A 52 4.36 -8.15 6.05
C GLN A 52 4.19 -6.75 5.45
N TYR A 53 4.57 -5.69 6.17
CA TYR A 53 4.61 -4.31 5.66
C TYR A 53 5.44 -4.22 4.38
N SER A 54 6.67 -4.74 4.39
CA SER A 54 7.56 -4.68 3.22
C SER A 54 6.94 -5.33 1.97
N ARG A 55 6.20 -6.42 2.17
CA ARG A 55 5.50 -7.14 1.10
C ARG A 55 4.27 -6.38 0.61
N ALA A 56 3.48 -5.84 1.52
CA ALA A 56 2.31 -5.03 1.21
C ALA A 56 2.71 -3.77 0.40
N ALA A 57 3.72 -3.04 0.88
CA ALA A 57 4.26 -1.86 0.22
C ALA A 57 4.82 -2.20 -1.18
N LYS A 58 5.45 -3.37 -1.35
CA LYS A 58 5.90 -3.85 -2.65
C LYS A 58 4.74 -4.09 -3.62
N GLU A 59 3.67 -4.74 -3.18
CA GLU A 59 2.51 -4.99 -4.05
C GLU A 59 1.79 -3.68 -4.41
N LEU A 60 1.67 -2.74 -3.47
CA LEU A 60 1.14 -1.41 -3.72
C LEU A 60 1.99 -0.65 -4.75
N TRP A 61 3.31 -0.67 -4.59
CA TRP A 61 4.24 -0.02 -5.53
C TRP A 61 4.10 -0.60 -6.94
N LYS A 62 4.03 -1.93 -7.07
CA LYS A 62 3.84 -2.60 -8.36
C LYS A 62 2.56 -2.13 -9.05
N PHE A 63 1.45 -2.09 -8.32
CA PHE A 63 0.17 -1.62 -8.86
C PHE A 63 0.25 -0.18 -9.36
N CYS A 64 0.90 0.70 -8.60
CA CYS A 64 0.97 2.12 -8.94
C CYS A 64 2.00 2.43 -10.05
N ASN A 65 3.02 1.59 -10.26
CA ASN A 65 4.18 1.95 -11.08
C ASN A 65 4.51 1.02 -12.26
N LEU A 66 4.02 -0.24 -12.31
CA LEU A 66 4.38 -1.17 -13.39
C LEU A 66 3.47 -1.12 -14.63
N GLY A 67 2.34 -0.42 -14.56
CA GLY A 67 1.30 -0.42 -15.61
C GLY A 67 1.03 0.94 -16.24
N ASP A 68 0.01 0.98 -17.10
CA ASP A 68 -0.49 2.23 -17.66
C ASP A 68 -1.21 3.05 -16.56
N PRO A 69 -0.80 4.29 -16.25
CA PRO A 69 -1.41 5.11 -15.21
C PRO A 69 -2.91 5.34 -15.43
N GLU A 70 -3.39 5.34 -16.67
CA GLU A 70 -4.81 5.51 -16.98
C GLU A 70 -5.62 4.26 -16.57
N LEU A 71 -5.09 3.07 -16.82
CA LEU A 71 -5.68 1.81 -16.34
C LEU A 71 -5.69 1.75 -14.81
N ALA A 72 -4.57 2.09 -14.17
CA ALA A 72 -4.49 2.13 -12.71
C ALA A 72 -5.49 3.13 -12.11
N ALA A 73 -5.59 4.35 -12.67
CA ALA A 73 -6.56 5.35 -12.26
C ALA A 73 -8.00 4.87 -12.41
N ASN A 74 -8.34 4.21 -13.53
CA ASN A 74 -9.68 3.63 -13.72
C ASN A 74 -9.97 2.55 -12.68
N ILE A 75 -9.02 1.66 -12.40
CA ILE A 75 -9.18 0.63 -11.37
C ILE A 75 -9.41 1.24 -9.99
N ILE A 76 -8.68 2.31 -9.65
CA ILE A 76 -8.84 3.04 -8.38
C ILE A 76 -10.24 3.66 -8.25
N LEU A 77 -10.79 4.18 -9.36
CA LEU A 77 -12.13 4.80 -9.36
C LEU A 77 -13.27 3.77 -9.29
N GLU A 78 -13.10 2.60 -9.88
CA GLU A 78 -14.18 1.63 -10.07
C GLU A 78 -14.28 0.54 -8.99
N ARG A 79 -13.22 0.32 -8.19
CA ARG A 79 -13.13 -0.85 -7.30
C ARG A 79 -13.12 -0.48 -5.81
N PRO A 80 -13.60 -1.38 -4.93
CA PRO A 80 -13.39 -1.24 -3.49
C PRO A 80 -11.89 -1.20 -3.17
N VAL A 81 -11.54 -0.42 -2.14
CA VAL A 81 -10.15 -0.24 -1.66
C VAL A 81 -9.47 -1.60 -1.49
N VAL A 82 -8.34 -1.79 -2.17
CA VAL A 82 -7.56 -3.03 -2.08
C VAL A 82 -6.93 -3.09 -0.69
N ASP A 83 -7.17 -4.17 0.04
CA ASP A 83 -6.44 -4.43 1.27
C ASP A 83 -5.01 -4.87 0.94
N TRP A 84 -4.10 -3.89 0.90
CA TRP A 84 -2.69 -4.13 0.63
C TRP A 84 -2.01 -4.95 1.72
N TRP A 85 -2.50 -4.87 2.96
CA TRP A 85 -1.96 -5.64 4.08
C TRP A 85 -2.18 -7.13 3.86
N GLU A 86 -3.41 -7.52 3.56
CA GLU A 86 -3.78 -8.90 3.21
C GLU A 86 -3.09 -9.35 1.91
N ARG A 87 -2.98 -8.47 0.92
CA ARG A 87 -2.27 -8.79 -0.32
C ARG A 87 -0.80 -9.10 -0.10
N GLY A 88 -0.19 -8.44 0.89
CA GLY A 88 1.19 -8.65 1.33
C GLY A 88 1.38 -9.86 2.23
N ALA A 89 0.30 -10.49 2.73
CA ALA A 89 0.38 -11.55 3.73
C ALA A 89 1.29 -12.71 3.30
N PRO A 90 2.11 -13.26 4.21
CA PRO A 90 2.83 -14.50 3.96
C PRO A 90 1.85 -15.61 3.59
N ARG A 91 2.17 -16.38 2.54
CA ARG A 91 1.40 -17.59 2.24
C ARG A 91 1.66 -18.59 3.37
N LYS A 92 0.61 -19.01 4.07
CA LYS A 92 0.70 -20.14 5.00
C LYS A 92 1.09 -21.37 4.17
N ARG A 93 2.17 -22.03 4.57
CA ARG A 93 2.62 -23.30 3.98
C ARG A 93 1.76 -24.44 4.51
#